data_AF-A0ABD5YR36-F1
#
_entry.id   AF-A0ABD5YR36-F1
#
_cell.length_a   1.000
_cell.length_b   1.000
_cell.length_c   1.000
_cell.angle_alpha   90.00
_cell.angle_beta   90.00
_cell.angle_gamma   90.00
#
_symmetry.space_group_name_H-M   'P 1'
#
loop_
_entity.id
_entity.type
_entity.pdbx_description
1 polymer ?
#
loop_
_entity_poly.entity_id
_entity_poly.type
_entity_poly.pdbx_seq_one_letter_code
_entity_poly.pdbx_strand_id
1 'polypeptide(L)'
;MDIAQQSSGSDEPISQSNWNDRGRAILIGFGLVVAAIVTGSLLSIAPITLGGTSFAAIVAVFVLSEAGYALVGWVYLRNWFSETVPIELPTFRQMWWVIVSTLVMLAIAMGVGVISTHTGIQLGRADQELIAGSQTMVLVMAVLSPILIAPAEEYLFRGVIQRRLAQSMHPRAAIFVASLLFVIPHAIGYLGGVQGILLLSVVPFLLAVLMGILYEKFDNLTVPILAHGFYNATLFGTTYFTGF
;
A
#
# COMPACT_ATOMS: atom_id res chain seq x y z
N MET A 1 -38.48 -50.05 3.49
CA MET A 1 -38.93 -48.71 3.08
C MET A 1 -37.73 -47.80 3.18
N ASP A 2 -37.11 -47.53 2.04
CA ASP A 2 -36.22 -46.40 1.82
C ASP A 2 -37.00 -45.09 1.93
N ILE A 3 -36.33 -44.01 2.39
CA ILE A 3 -36.23 -42.68 1.75
C ILE A 3 -35.72 -41.64 2.79
N ALA A 4 -34.48 -41.20 2.54
CA ALA A 4 -33.94 -39.85 2.53
C ALA A 4 -34.08 -38.87 3.73
N GLN A 5 -32.90 -38.48 4.24
CA GLN A 5 -32.36 -37.12 4.37
C GLN A 5 -33.35 -35.93 4.52
N GLN A 6 -33.16 -35.17 5.60
CA GLN A 6 -33.21 -33.72 5.53
C GLN A 6 -32.04 -33.11 6.30
N SER A 7 -31.04 -32.69 5.53
CA SER A 7 -30.02 -31.73 5.91
C SER A 7 -30.69 -30.38 6.15
N SER A 8 -30.79 -29.93 7.40
CA SER A 8 -31.02 -28.52 7.68
C SER A 8 -29.67 -27.81 7.59
N GLY A 9 -29.37 -27.26 6.42
CA GLY A 9 -28.33 -26.26 6.27
C GLY A 9 -28.65 -25.09 7.20
N SER A 10 -27.83 -24.91 8.22
CA SER A 10 -27.73 -23.63 8.90
C SER A 10 -26.96 -22.69 7.98
N ASP A 11 -27.68 -22.04 7.08
CA ASP A 11 -27.25 -20.74 6.56
C ASP A 11 -27.17 -19.80 7.76
N GLU A 12 -26.01 -19.73 8.41
CA GLU A 12 -25.74 -18.67 9.36
C GLU A 12 -25.88 -17.34 8.60
N PRO A 13 -26.82 -16.47 8.99
CA PRO A 13 -26.92 -15.17 8.37
C PRO A 13 -25.63 -14.43 8.68
N ILE A 14 -24.95 -13.96 7.64
CA ILE A 14 -23.85 -13.00 7.73
C ILE A 14 -24.28 -11.96 8.77
N SER A 15 -23.65 -11.98 9.95
CA SER A 15 -24.13 -11.19 11.09
C SER A 15 -24.31 -9.75 10.61
N GLN A 16 -25.49 -9.18 10.84
CA GLN A 16 -25.75 -7.79 10.48
C GLN A 16 -24.78 -6.92 11.29
N SER A 17 -23.60 -6.63 10.72
CA SER A 17 -22.61 -5.76 11.35
C SER A 17 -23.32 -4.45 11.64
N ASN A 18 -23.45 -4.07 12.91
CA ASN A 18 -24.11 -2.82 13.25
C ASN A 18 -23.26 -1.68 12.70
N TRP A 19 -23.87 -0.53 12.39
CA TRP A 19 -23.14 0.66 11.94
C TRP A 19 -21.96 1.02 12.87
N ASN A 20 -22.12 0.73 14.16
CA ASN A 20 -21.09 0.88 15.18
C ASN A 20 -19.84 0.02 14.91
N ASP A 21 -20.00 -1.20 14.40
CA ASP A 21 -18.89 -2.10 14.10
C ASP A 21 -18.09 -1.64 12.89
N ARG A 22 -18.79 -1.14 11.86
CA ARG A 22 -18.19 -0.52 10.67
C ARG A 22 -17.42 0.74 11.04
N GLY A 23 -18.06 1.63 11.80
CA GLY A 23 -17.43 2.86 12.28
C GLY A 23 -16.18 2.56 13.12
N ARG A 24 -16.26 1.58 14.03
CA ARG A 24 -15.12 1.13 14.84
C ARG A 24 -13.98 0.58 13.97
N ALA A 25 -14.28 -0.21 12.94
CA ALA A 25 -13.27 -0.76 12.04
C ALA A 25 -12.55 0.33 11.23
N ILE A 26 -13.30 1.32 10.74
CA ILE A 26 -12.74 2.48 10.04
C ILE A 26 -11.84 3.29 10.96
N LEU A 27 -12.29 3.57 12.19
CA LEU A 27 -11.49 4.29 13.19
C LEU A 27 -10.21 3.53 13.57
N ILE A 28 -10.27 2.21 13.69
CA ILE A 28 -9.08 1.38 13.92
C ILE A 28 -8.14 1.46 12.72
N GLY A 29 -8.65 1.30 11.49
CA GLY A 29 -7.84 1.41 10.27
C GLY A 29 -7.14 2.76 10.16
N PHE A 30 -7.87 3.85 10.42
CA PHE A 30 -7.30 5.20 10.47
C PHE A 30 -6.25 5.34 11.58
N GLY A 31 -6.55 4.86 12.79
CA GLY A 31 -5.63 4.88 13.92
C GLY A 31 -4.34 4.11 13.64
N LEU A 32 -4.41 3.00 12.91
CA LEU A 32 -3.24 2.23 12.47
C LEU A 32 -2.37 3.01 11.48
N VAL A 33 -2.97 3.72 10.52
CA VAL A 33 -2.22 4.60 9.60
C VAL A 33 -1.50 5.70 10.37
N VAL A 34 -2.19 6.38 11.28
CA VAL A 34 -1.59 7.43 12.12
C VAL A 34 -0.47 6.86 12.98
N ALA A 35 -0.69 5.72 13.62
CA ALA A 35 0.32 5.05 14.43
C ALA A 35 1.55 4.66 13.61
N ALA A 36 1.38 4.15 12.39
CA ALA A 36 2.48 3.79 11.49
C ALA A 36 3.31 5.01 11.08
N ILE A 37 2.66 6.10 10.67
CA ILE A 37 3.32 7.37 10.33
C ILE A 37 4.09 7.93 11.52
N VAL A 38 3.45 8.00 12.69
CA VAL A 38 4.08 8.52 13.92
C VAL A 38 5.27 7.65 14.32
N THR A 39 5.11 6.33 14.33
CA THR A 39 6.18 5.40 14.69
C THR A 39 7.37 5.51 13.73
N GLY A 40 7.11 5.48 12.41
CA GLY A 40 8.16 5.64 11.40
C GLY A 40 8.88 6.99 11.50
N SER A 41 8.13 8.07 11.76
CA SER A 41 8.68 9.40 11.96
C SER A 41 9.56 9.48 13.21
N LEU A 42 9.11 8.91 14.34
CA LEU A 42 9.87 8.87 15.59
C LEU A 42 11.18 8.08 15.43
N LEU A 43 11.14 6.94 14.75
CA LEU A 43 12.33 6.14 14.45
C LEU A 43 13.31 6.92 13.56
N SER A 44 12.80 7.80 12.69
CA SER A 44 13.59 8.59 11.74
C SER A 44 14.23 9.85 12.33
N ILE A 45 13.90 10.26 13.57
CA ILE A 45 14.44 11.48 14.20
C ILE A 45 15.97 11.44 14.30
N ALA A 46 16.54 10.33 14.77
CA ALA A 46 17.98 10.23 14.98
C ALA A 46 18.79 10.34 13.66
N PRO A 47 18.46 9.60 12.58
CA PRO A 47 19.11 9.82 11.29
C PRO A 47 19.02 11.25 10.78
N ILE A 48 17.85 11.89 10.90
CA ILE A 48 17.64 13.28 10.43
C ILE A 48 18.52 14.25 11.23
N THR A 49 18.49 14.16 12.56
CA THR A 49 19.18 15.11 13.44
C THR A 49 20.70 14.94 13.44
N LEU A 50 21.20 13.72 13.31
CA LEU A 50 22.64 13.41 13.33
C LEU A 50 23.28 13.45 11.94
N GLY A 51 22.55 13.02 10.91
CA GLY A 51 23.07 12.82 9.56
C GLY A 51 22.54 13.82 8.52
N GLY A 52 21.59 14.69 8.88
CA GLY A 52 21.05 15.72 8.00
C GLY A 52 20.54 15.18 6.67
N THR A 53 20.97 15.80 5.57
CA THR A 53 20.64 15.38 4.19
C THR A 53 21.70 14.48 3.56
N SER A 54 22.57 13.85 4.37
CA SER A 54 23.53 12.89 3.84
C SER A 54 22.82 11.68 3.22
N PHE A 55 23.45 11.07 2.21
CA PHE A 55 22.91 9.87 1.56
C PHE A 55 22.55 8.77 2.56
N ALA A 56 23.44 8.47 3.51
CA ALA A 56 23.21 7.44 4.52
C ALA A 56 22.02 7.79 5.45
N ALA A 57 21.85 9.06 5.82
CA ALA A 57 20.73 9.50 6.63
C ALA A 57 19.40 9.32 5.90
N ILE A 58 19.32 9.72 4.63
CA ILE A 58 18.09 9.60 3.82
C ILE A 58 17.71 8.13 3.63
N VAL A 59 18.67 7.25 3.31
CA VAL A 59 18.41 5.80 3.22
C VAL A 59 17.91 5.26 4.55
N ALA A 60 18.52 5.65 5.67
CA ALA A 60 18.07 5.24 7.00
C ALA A 60 16.65 5.74 7.32
N VAL A 61 16.28 6.96 6.91
CA VAL A 61 14.92 7.49 7.07
C VAL A 61 13.90 6.62 6.32
N PHE A 62 14.16 6.27 5.05
CA PHE A 62 13.25 5.38 4.32
C PHE A 62 13.13 4.02 5.01
N VAL A 63 14.25 3.41 5.39
CA VAL A 63 14.24 2.10 6.06
C VAL A 63 13.46 2.13 7.37
N LEU A 64 13.67 3.16 8.21
CA LEU A 64 13.04 3.26 9.52
C LEU A 64 11.57 3.71 9.44
N SER A 65 11.21 4.51 8.45
CA SER A 65 9.81 4.81 8.13
C SER A 65 9.05 3.52 7.86
N GLU A 66 9.54 2.68 6.95
CA GLU A 66 8.90 1.40 6.61
C GLU A 66 8.93 0.39 7.76
N ALA A 67 10.00 0.37 8.56
CA ALA A 67 10.05 -0.42 9.77
C ALA A 67 8.93 -0.05 10.75
N GLY A 68 8.55 1.23 10.82
CA GLY A 68 7.40 1.69 11.60
C GLY A 68 6.08 1.09 11.12
N TYR A 69 5.87 0.99 9.80
CA TYR A 69 4.67 0.39 9.20
C TYR A 69 4.61 -1.11 9.50
N ALA A 70 5.71 -1.82 9.26
CA ALA A 70 5.81 -3.24 9.56
C ALA A 70 5.60 -3.52 11.07
N LEU A 71 6.20 -2.72 11.95
CA LEU A 71 6.08 -2.87 13.40
C LEU A 71 4.64 -2.66 13.89
N VAL A 72 3.98 -1.58 13.45
CA VAL A 72 2.59 -1.30 13.85
C VAL A 72 1.66 -2.39 13.34
N GLY A 73 1.82 -2.80 12.08
CA GLY A 73 1.08 -3.93 11.51
C GLY A 73 1.28 -5.20 12.33
N TRP A 74 2.52 -5.51 12.71
CA TRP A 74 2.87 -6.73 13.43
C TRP A 74 2.32 -6.74 14.86
N VAL A 75 2.48 -5.63 15.59
CA VAL A 75 1.91 -5.46 16.93
C VAL A 75 0.40 -5.62 16.87
N TYR A 76 -0.27 -5.02 15.89
CA TYR A 76 -1.72 -5.15 15.80
C TYR A 76 -2.13 -6.59 15.43
N LEU A 77 -1.52 -7.18 14.41
CA LEU A 77 -1.86 -8.53 13.98
C LEU A 77 -1.72 -9.53 15.13
N ARG A 78 -0.60 -9.47 15.86
CA ARG A 78 -0.30 -10.38 16.98
C ARG A 78 -1.30 -10.32 18.13
N ASN A 79 -1.89 -9.14 18.38
CA ASN A 79 -2.77 -8.93 19.54
C ASN A 79 -4.26 -9.09 19.20
N TRP A 80 -4.66 -8.95 17.92
CA TRP A 80 -6.07 -8.93 17.52
C TRP A 80 -6.47 -9.94 16.44
N PHE A 81 -5.52 -10.69 15.87
CA PHE A 81 -5.80 -11.80 14.95
C PHE A 81 -5.18 -13.10 15.45
N SER A 82 -5.93 -14.20 15.33
CA SER A 82 -5.43 -15.56 15.58
C SER A 82 -4.75 -16.17 14.36
N GLU A 83 -5.16 -15.75 13.16
CA GLU A 83 -4.61 -16.23 11.90
C GLU A 83 -3.45 -15.35 11.43
N THR A 84 -2.41 -16.00 10.90
CA THR A 84 -1.30 -15.31 10.23
C THR A 84 -1.76 -14.72 8.89
N VAL A 85 -0.98 -13.79 8.35
CA VAL A 85 -1.17 -13.32 6.98
C VAL A 85 -0.51 -14.32 6.03
N PRO A 86 -1.23 -14.89 5.04
CA PRO A 86 -0.65 -15.86 4.13
C PRO A 86 0.45 -15.24 3.26
N ILE A 87 1.62 -15.84 3.27
CA ILE A 87 2.78 -15.47 2.46
C ILE A 87 3.30 -16.74 1.81
N GLU A 88 3.01 -16.90 0.52
CA GLU A 88 3.35 -18.09 -0.24
C GLU A 88 4.01 -17.71 -1.56
N LEU A 89 4.81 -18.62 -2.11
CA LEU A 89 5.36 -18.44 -3.46
C LEU A 89 4.22 -18.38 -4.48
N PRO A 90 4.17 -17.35 -5.36
CA PRO A 90 3.09 -17.23 -6.32
C PRO A 90 3.07 -18.40 -7.31
N THR A 91 1.89 -18.92 -7.57
CA THR A 91 1.66 -19.82 -8.71
C THR A 91 1.93 -19.09 -10.04
N PHE A 92 2.16 -19.83 -11.13
CA PHE A 92 2.31 -19.24 -12.46
C PHE A 92 1.14 -18.31 -12.84
N ARG A 93 -0.09 -18.72 -12.48
CA ARG A 93 -1.29 -17.91 -12.68
C ARG A 93 -1.23 -16.61 -11.88
N GLN A 94 -0.82 -16.65 -10.61
CA GLN A 94 -0.66 -15.44 -9.79
C GLN A 94 0.44 -14.54 -10.35
N MET A 95 1.55 -15.11 -10.83
CA MET A 95 2.63 -14.34 -11.47
C MET A 95 2.15 -13.60 -12.72
N TRP A 96 1.27 -14.19 -13.52
CA TRP A 96 0.64 -13.49 -14.63
C TRP A 96 -0.15 -12.25 -14.16
N TRP A 97 -0.89 -12.37 -13.07
CA TRP A 97 -1.60 -11.23 -12.46
C TRP A 97 -0.67 -10.18 -11.87
N VAL A 98 0.49 -10.58 -11.34
CA VAL A 98 1.55 -9.64 -10.93
C VAL A 98 1.98 -8.78 -12.11
N ILE A 99 2.33 -9.40 -13.24
CA ILE A 99 2.79 -8.69 -14.44
C ILE A 99 1.68 -7.78 -14.99
N VAL A 100 0.48 -8.32 -15.20
CA VAL A 100 -0.65 -7.55 -15.75
C VAL A 100 -0.97 -6.36 -14.85
N SER A 101 -1.04 -6.55 -13.53
CA SER A 101 -1.36 -5.45 -12.61
C SER A 101 -0.25 -4.42 -12.57
N THR A 102 1.02 -4.83 -12.64
CA THR A 102 2.16 -3.91 -12.76
C THR A 102 2.02 -3.01 -13.99
N LEU A 103 1.71 -3.60 -15.15
CA LEU A 103 1.52 -2.84 -16.40
C LEU A 103 0.32 -1.90 -16.32
N VAL A 104 -0.79 -2.32 -15.70
CA VAL A 104 -1.96 -1.45 -15.49
C VAL A 104 -1.61 -0.27 -14.56
N MET A 105 -0.86 -0.51 -13.49
CA MET A 105 -0.41 0.56 -12.57
C MET A 105 0.52 1.56 -13.27
N LEU A 106 1.42 1.08 -14.12
CA LEU A 106 2.25 1.95 -14.97
C LEU A 106 1.39 2.78 -15.93
N ALA A 107 0.41 2.16 -16.58
CA ALA A 107 -0.52 2.88 -17.47
C ALA A 107 -1.34 3.94 -16.74
N ILE A 108 -1.77 3.68 -15.50
CA ILE A 108 -2.45 4.68 -14.65
C ILE A 108 -1.53 5.87 -14.38
N ALA A 109 -0.28 5.61 -13.97
CA ALA A 109 0.69 6.67 -13.69
C ALA A 109 0.99 7.51 -14.93
N MET A 110 1.20 6.86 -16.08
CA MET A 110 1.38 7.54 -17.38
C MET A 110 0.15 8.36 -17.76
N GLY A 111 -1.07 7.81 -17.58
CA GLY A 111 -2.31 8.51 -17.86
C GLY A 111 -2.47 9.79 -17.05
N VAL A 112 -2.11 9.76 -15.77
CA VAL A 112 -2.09 10.96 -14.91
C VAL A 112 -1.05 11.99 -15.39
N GLY A 113 0.14 11.55 -15.82
CA GLY A 113 1.14 12.44 -16.43
C GLY A 113 0.67 13.10 -17.73
N VAL A 114 -0.03 12.34 -18.59
CA VAL A 114 -0.65 12.86 -19.82
C VAL A 114 -1.71 13.91 -19.50
N ILE A 115 -2.59 13.64 -18.53
CA ILE A 115 -3.61 14.61 -18.07
C ILE A 115 -2.94 15.87 -17.53
N SER A 116 -1.91 15.75 -16.70
CA SER A 116 -1.14 16.89 -16.19
C SER A 116 -0.57 17.74 -17.33
N THR A 117 0.03 17.10 -18.33
CA THR A 117 0.62 17.78 -19.51
C THR A 117 -0.43 18.55 -20.31
N HIS A 118 -1.60 17.96 -20.56
CA HIS A 118 -2.68 18.60 -21.33
C HIS A 118 -3.43 19.69 -20.57
N THR A 119 -3.54 19.56 -19.25
CA THR A 119 -4.28 20.52 -18.41
C THR A 119 -3.39 21.63 -17.84
N GLY A 120 -2.07 21.46 -17.88
CA GLY A 120 -1.10 22.35 -17.23
C GLY A 120 -1.08 22.22 -15.71
N ILE A 121 -1.78 21.23 -15.13
CA ILE A 121 -1.78 20.99 -13.69
C ILE A 121 -0.40 20.48 -13.30
N GLN A 122 0.32 21.27 -12.49
CA GLN A 122 1.63 20.91 -11.99
C GLN A 122 1.53 19.79 -10.95
N LEU A 123 2.24 18.70 -11.18
CA LEU A 123 2.43 17.60 -10.23
C LEU A 123 3.81 17.74 -9.61
N GLY A 124 3.93 17.52 -8.30
CA GLY A 124 5.23 17.54 -7.64
C GLY A 124 5.20 16.82 -6.31
N ARG A 125 6.36 16.25 -5.94
CA ARG A 125 6.58 15.65 -4.63
C ARG A 125 8.01 15.90 -4.17
N ALA A 126 8.17 16.35 -2.93
CA ALA A 126 9.48 16.68 -2.37
C ALA A 126 10.41 15.46 -2.26
N ASP A 127 9.86 14.29 -1.93
CA ASP A 127 10.62 13.03 -1.84
C ASP A 127 11.13 12.56 -3.21
N GLN A 128 10.31 12.65 -4.25
CA GLN A 128 10.71 12.30 -5.61
C GLN A 128 11.78 13.24 -6.16
N GLU A 129 11.67 14.55 -5.91
CA GLU A 129 12.71 15.51 -6.28
C GLU A 129 14.05 15.20 -5.59
N LEU A 130 14.01 14.86 -4.30
CA LEU A 130 15.19 14.46 -3.53
C LEU A 130 15.83 13.18 -4.07
N ILE A 131 15.02 12.16 -4.39
CA ILE A 131 15.50 10.88 -4.93
C ILE A 131 16.08 11.07 -6.33
N ALA A 132 15.34 11.74 -7.22
CA ALA A 132 15.74 11.96 -8.61
C ALA A 132 16.98 12.86 -8.76
N GLY A 133 17.36 13.62 -7.73
CA GLY A 133 18.61 14.37 -7.70
C GLY A 133 19.88 13.51 -7.53
N SER A 134 19.77 12.21 -7.28
CA SER A 134 20.91 11.32 -7.06
C SER A 134 20.74 9.98 -7.77
N GLN A 135 21.59 9.72 -8.78
CA GLN A 135 21.62 8.45 -9.51
C GLN A 135 21.76 7.23 -8.58
N THR A 136 22.63 7.32 -7.57
CA THR A 136 22.81 6.26 -6.57
C THR A 136 21.56 6.06 -5.73
N MET A 137 20.88 7.15 -5.31
CA MET A 137 19.64 7.04 -4.55
C MET A 137 18.54 6.38 -5.38
N VAL A 138 18.39 6.73 -6.66
CA VAL A 138 17.42 6.09 -7.56
C VAL A 138 17.64 4.57 -7.62
N LEU A 139 18.88 4.11 -7.79
CA LEU A 139 19.20 2.68 -7.80
C LEU A 139 18.91 2.01 -6.46
N VAL A 140 19.23 2.68 -5.35
CA VAL A 140 18.95 2.17 -4.00
C VAL A 140 17.44 2.03 -3.81
N MET A 141 16.64 3.01 -4.22
CA MET A 141 15.19 2.96 -4.10
C MET A 141 14.57 1.90 -5.04
N ALA A 142 15.14 1.68 -6.23
CA ALA A 142 14.74 0.60 -7.13
C ALA A 142 14.88 -0.79 -6.49
N VAL A 143 15.87 -0.98 -5.63
CA VAL A 143 16.10 -2.23 -4.89
C VAL A 143 15.35 -2.25 -3.56
N LEU A 144 15.39 -1.16 -2.79
CA LEU A 144 14.78 -1.04 -1.47
C LEU A 144 13.26 -1.18 -1.54
N SER A 145 12.65 -0.69 -2.63
CA SER A 145 11.21 -0.73 -2.76
C SER A 145 10.61 -2.13 -2.80
N PRO A 146 11.04 -3.07 -3.67
CA PRO A 146 10.48 -4.42 -3.68
C PRO A 146 10.82 -5.24 -2.45
N ILE A 147 11.94 -4.95 -1.75
CA ILE A 147 12.39 -5.77 -0.60
C ILE A 147 11.89 -5.26 0.75
N LEU A 148 11.54 -3.97 0.86
CA LEU A 148 11.16 -3.36 2.13
C LEU A 148 9.89 -2.51 2.04
N ILE A 149 9.84 -1.52 1.15
CA ILE A 149 8.71 -0.57 1.07
C ILE A 149 7.41 -1.30 0.73
N ALA A 150 7.37 -2.00 -0.42
CA ALA A 150 6.20 -2.74 -0.83
C ALA A 150 5.79 -3.81 0.20
N PRO A 151 6.72 -4.65 0.73
CA PRO A 151 6.39 -5.57 1.83
C PRO A 151 5.78 -4.90 3.06
N ALA A 152 6.36 -3.81 3.57
CA ALA A 152 5.89 -3.14 4.78
C ALA A 152 4.51 -2.50 4.59
N GLU A 153 4.33 -1.78 3.48
CA GLU A 153 3.06 -1.15 3.14
C GLU A 153 1.96 -2.20 2.88
N GLU A 154 2.20 -3.19 2.02
CA GLU A 154 1.19 -4.21 1.73
C GLU A 154 0.83 -5.01 2.98
N TYR A 155 1.80 -5.32 3.84
CA TYR A 155 1.54 -5.98 5.12
C TYR A 155 0.58 -5.18 6.00
N LEU A 156 0.85 -3.88 6.22
CA LEU A 156 -0.03 -3.03 7.01
C LEU A 156 -1.41 -2.86 6.35
N PHE A 157 -1.44 -2.48 5.08
CA PHE A 157 -2.70 -2.10 4.45
C PHE A 157 -3.57 -3.29 4.06
N ARG A 158 -2.99 -4.38 3.55
CA ARG A 158 -3.76 -5.53 3.02
C ARG A 158 -3.82 -6.60 4.09
N GLY A 159 -2.66 -6.96 4.64
CA GLY A 159 -2.54 -7.96 5.70
C GLY A 159 -3.24 -7.57 7.01
N VAL A 160 -3.37 -6.27 7.33
CA VAL A 160 -3.95 -5.83 8.61
C VAL A 160 -5.21 -4.98 8.43
N ILE A 161 -5.10 -3.80 7.80
CA ILE A 161 -6.21 -2.82 7.72
C ILE A 161 -7.38 -3.38 6.89
N GLN A 162 -7.13 -3.86 5.67
CA GLN A 162 -8.17 -4.43 4.81
C GLN A 162 -8.83 -5.65 5.46
N ARG A 163 -8.06 -6.58 6.04
CA ARG A 163 -8.61 -7.73 6.79
C ARG A 163 -9.50 -7.29 7.95
N ARG A 164 -9.07 -6.30 8.74
CA ARG A 164 -9.86 -5.78 9.87
C ARG A 164 -11.17 -5.14 9.40
N LEU A 165 -11.14 -4.41 8.28
CA LEU A 165 -12.34 -3.84 7.67
C LEU A 165 -13.27 -4.96 7.19
N ALA A 166 -12.74 -5.96 6.49
CA ALA A 166 -13.49 -7.09 5.91
C ALA A 166 -14.26 -7.92 6.96
N GLN A 167 -13.81 -7.96 8.23
CA GLN A 167 -14.57 -8.57 9.33
C GLN A 167 -15.90 -7.85 9.66
N SER A 168 -16.10 -6.64 9.15
CA SER A 168 -17.22 -5.75 9.51
C SER A 168 -17.94 -5.13 8.32
N MET A 169 -17.46 -5.35 7.08
CA MET A 169 -18.09 -4.85 5.87
C MET A 169 -17.76 -5.75 4.67
N HIS A 170 -18.56 -5.62 3.61
CA HIS A 170 -18.35 -6.37 2.38
C HIS A 170 -16.93 -6.14 1.81
N PRO A 171 -16.26 -7.16 1.23
CA PRO A 171 -14.87 -7.05 0.77
C PRO A 171 -14.60 -5.85 -0.15
N ARG A 172 -15.51 -5.57 -1.09
CA ARG A 172 -15.42 -4.38 -1.97
C ARG A 172 -15.36 -3.06 -1.21
N ALA A 173 -16.13 -2.92 -0.12
CA ALA A 173 -16.11 -1.73 0.72
C ALA A 173 -14.82 -1.67 1.56
N ALA A 174 -14.35 -2.81 2.07
CA ALA A 174 -13.08 -2.91 2.79
C ALA A 174 -11.90 -2.49 1.91
N ILE A 175 -11.84 -2.97 0.66
CA ILE A 175 -10.84 -2.56 -0.34
C ILE A 175 -10.92 -1.05 -0.58
N PHE A 176 -12.11 -0.52 -0.87
CA PHE A 176 -12.29 0.91 -1.14
C PHE A 176 -11.81 1.78 0.03
N VAL A 177 -12.20 1.46 1.27
CA VAL A 177 -11.80 2.20 2.46
C VAL A 177 -10.30 2.05 2.73
N ALA A 178 -9.74 0.85 2.62
CA ALA A 178 -8.29 0.63 2.76
C ALA A 178 -7.50 1.44 1.72
N SER A 179 -8.00 1.53 0.48
CA SER A 179 -7.39 2.35 -0.57
C SER A 179 -7.45 3.83 -0.28
N LEU A 180 -8.55 4.34 0.29
CA LEU A 180 -8.61 5.74 0.74
C LEU A 180 -7.59 6.02 1.85
N LEU A 181 -7.47 5.09 2.81
CA LEU A 181 -6.49 5.18 3.90
C LEU A 181 -5.04 5.14 3.38
N PHE A 182 -4.77 4.39 2.32
CA PHE A 182 -3.45 4.29 1.66
C PHE A 182 -2.98 5.62 1.05
N VAL A 183 -3.90 6.48 0.61
CA VAL A 183 -3.56 7.79 0.04
C VAL A 183 -2.99 8.74 1.09
N ILE A 184 -3.36 8.59 2.37
CA ILE A 184 -2.97 9.51 3.45
C ILE A 184 -1.45 9.70 3.54
N PRO A 185 -0.62 8.64 3.70
CA PRO A 185 0.82 8.83 3.76
C PRO A 185 1.41 9.31 2.43
N HIS A 186 0.80 8.96 1.30
CA HIS A 186 1.24 9.43 0.00
C HIS A 186 1.01 10.92 -0.19
N ALA A 187 0.00 11.52 0.45
CA ALA A 187 -0.24 12.95 0.37
C ALA A 187 0.81 13.77 1.15
N ILE A 188 1.61 13.13 2.02
CA ILE A 188 2.71 13.78 2.73
C ILE A 188 3.81 14.10 1.72
N GLY A 189 4.16 15.38 1.61
CA GLY A 189 5.22 15.84 0.70
C GLY A 189 4.76 16.18 -0.72
N TYR A 190 3.45 16.10 -1.01
CA TYR A 190 2.91 16.68 -2.24
C TYR A 190 3.20 18.18 -2.33
N LEU A 191 3.58 18.60 -3.54
CA LEU A 191 3.84 19.98 -3.90
C LEU A 191 2.76 20.47 -4.89
N GLY A 192 2.60 21.79 -5.00
CA GLY A 192 1.66 22.42 -5.92
C GLY A 192 0.29 22.75 -5.33
N GLY A 193 -0.66 23.07 -6.21
CA GLY A 193 -2.01 23.48 -5.82
C GLY A 193 -2.96 22.31 -5.55
N VAL A 194 -4.16 22.62 -5.02
CA VAL A 194 -5.21 21.62 -4.69
C VAL A 194 -5.52 20.69 -5.88
N GLN A 195 -5.54 21.20 -7.10
CA GLN A 195 -5.78 20.41 -8.30
C GLN A 195 -4.66 19.37 -8.55
N GLY A 196 -3.40 19.76 -8.33
CA GLY A 196 -2.25 18.85 -8.44
C GLY A 196 -2.28 17.77 -7.38
N ILE A 197 -2.59 18.13 -6.13
CA ILE A 197 -2.77 17.19 -5.02
C ILE A 197 -3.86 16.16 -5.35
N LEU A 198 -5.04 16.61 -5.77
CA LEU A 198 -6.15 15.72 -6.10
C LEU A 198 -5.83 14.80 -7.27
N LEU A 199 -5.24 15.34 -8.34
CA LEU A 199 -4.87 14.56 -9.52
C LEU A 199 -3.79 13.52 -9.18
N LEU A 200 -2.80 13.90 -8.36
CA LEU A 200 -1.73 13.00 -7.95
C LEU A 200 -2.23 11.90 -7.00
N SER A 201 -3.20 12.20 -6.12
CA SER A 201 -3.85 11.22 -5.23
C SER A 201 -4.58 10.10 -5.98
N VAL A 202 -4.98 10.31 -7.24
CA VAL A 202 -5.63 9.27 -8.05
C VAL A 202 -4.72 8.06 -8.23
N VAL A 203 -3.41 8.28 -8.39
CA VAL A 203 -2.44 7.20 -8.61
C VAL A 203 -2.39 6.23 -7.43
N PRO A 204 -1.98 6.62 -6.21
CA PRO A 204 -1.91 5.69 -5.08
C PRO A 204 -3.28 5.10 -4.72
N PHE A 205 -4.38 5.83 -4.93
CA PHE A 205 -5.72 5.29 -4.73
C PHE A 205 -6.02 4.10 -5.66
N LEU A 206 -5.84 4.27 -6.98
CA LEU A 206 -6.15 3.22 -7.96
C LEU A 206 -5.19 2.03 -7.86
N LEU A 207 -3.90 2.30 -7.62
CA LEU A 207 -2.92 1.26 -7.31
C LEU A 207 -3.36 0.47 -6.07
N ALA A 208 -3.77 1.16 -5.02
CA ALA A 208 -4.21 0.52 -3.79
C ALA A 208 -5.45 -0.35 -3.98
N VAL A 209 -6.40 0.08 -4.81
CA VAL A 209 -7.57 -0.73 -5.21
C VAL A 209 -7.12 -2.00 -5.92
N LEU A 210 -6.18 -1.90 -6.88
CA LEU A 210 -5.65 -3.08 -7.57
C LEU A 210 -4.96 -4.05 -6.61
N MET A 211 -4.13 -3.55 -5.69
CA MET A 211 -3.46 -4.40 -4.70
C MET A 211 -4.46 -5.06 -3.75
N GLY A 212 -5.48 -4.32 -3.31
CA GLY A 212 -6.55 -4.87 -2.48
C GLY A 212 -7.37 -5.95 -3.19
N ILE A 213 -7.63 -5.79 -4.49
CA ILE A 213 -8.29 -6.81 -5.34
C ILE A 213 -7.40 -8.04 -5.49
N LEU A 214 -6.10 -7.88 -5.72
CA LEU A 214 -5.16 -9.01 -5.83
C LEU A 214 -5.11 -9.81 -4.53
N TYR A 215 -5.01 -9.11 -3.39
CA TYR A 215 -4.99 -9.76 -2.08
C TYR A 215 -6.30 -10.53 -1.83
N GLU A 216 -7.45 -9.89 -2.03
CA GLU A 216 -8.77 -10.52 -1.85
C GLU A 216 -8.97 -11.73 -2.76
N LYS A 217 -8.50 -11.64 -4.01
CA LYS A 217 -8.69 -12.70 -5.01
C LYS A 217 -7.85 -13.94 -4.74
N PHE A 218 -6.66 -13.77 -4.17
CA PHE A 218 -5.66 -14.84 -4.07
C PHE A 218 -5.34 -15.26 -2.65
N ASP A 219 -5.76 -14.50 -1.65
CA ASP A 219 -5.40 -14.66 -0.24
C ASP A 219 -3.91 -15.00 -0.04
N ASN A 220 -3.05 -14.26 -0.75
CA ASN A 220 -1.61 -14.41 -0.71
C ASN A 220 -0.97 -13.03 -0.82
N LEU A 221 -0.33 -12.57 0.25
CA LEU A 221 0.25 -11.23 0.33
C LEU A 221 1.44 -11.04 -0.62
N THR A 222 2.12 -12.13 -1.02
CA THR A 222 3.23 -12.04 -1.97
C THR A 222 2.78 -11.48 -3.33
N VAL A 223 1.54 -11.71 -3.74
CA VAL A 223 1.01 -11.25 -5.04
C VAL A 223 0.95 -9.72 -5.13
N PRO A 224 0.26 -8.98 -4.24
CA PRO A 224 0.31 -7.53 -4.25
C PRO A 224 1.71 -6.98 -3.94
N ILE A 225 2.51 -7.61 -3.08
CA ILE A 225 3.89 -7.17 -2.78
C ILE A 225 4.73 -7.13 -4.07
N LEU A 226 4.71 -8.20 -4.86
CA LEU A 226 5.49 -8.24 -6.09
C LEU A 226 4.98 -7.25 -7.13
N ALA A 227 3.66 -7.11 -7.28
CA ALA A 227 3.09 -6.16 -8.24
C ALA A 227 3.46 -4.71 -7.88
N HIS A 228 3.32 -4.35 -6.61
CA HIS A 228 3.71 -3.04 -6.10
C HIS A 228 5.24 -2.82 -6.22
N GLY A 229 6.03 -3.78 -5.76
CA GLY A 229 7.49 -3.73 -5.83
C GLY A 229 8.01 -3.57 -7.27
N PHE A 230 7.47 -4.30 -8.23
CA PHE A 230 7.85 -4.18 -9.64
C PHE A 230 7.38 -2.88 -10.28
N TYR A 231 6.22 -2.36 -9.89
CA TYR A 231 5.78 -1.04 -10.32
C TYR A 231 6.79 0.04 -9.89
N ASN A 232 7.16 0.07 -8.60
CA ASN A 232 8.11 1.05 -8.08
C ASN A 232 9.51 0.87 -8.69
N ALA A 233 10.01 -0.37 -8.74
CA ALA A 233 11.31 -0.67 -9.34
C ALA A 233 11.38 -0.23 -10.81
N THR A 234 10.28 -0.39 -11.57
CA THR A 234 10.19 0.07 -12.95
C THR A 234 10.23 1.59 -13.03
N LEU A 235 9.49 2.32 -12.17
CA LEU A 235 9.53 3.79 -12.16
C LEU A 235 10.92 4.34 -11.81
N PHE A 236 11.59 3.79 -10.80
CA PHE A 236 12.95 4.17 -10.47
C PHE A 236 13.92 3.81 -11.60
N GLY A 237 13.79 2.63 -12.20
CA GLY A 237 14.57 2.22 -13.36
C GLY A 237 14.40 3.16 -14.55
N THR A 238 13.16 3.53 -14.90
CA THR A 238 12.89 4.52 -15.95
C THR A 238 13.53 5.86 -15.61
N THR A 239 13.36 6.34 -14.38
CA THR A 239 13.98 7.60 -13.91
C THR A 239 15.50 7.57 -14.08
N TYR A 240 16.14 6.44 -13.78
CA TYR A 240 17.58 6.25 -13.97
C TYR A 240 18.00 6.37 -15.43
N PHE A 241 17.30 5.70 -16.36
CA PHE A 241 17.68 5.67 -17.77
C PHE A 241 17.30 6.92 -18.57
N THR A 242 16.34 7.71 -18.09
CA THR A 242 15.89 8.93 -18.78
C THR A 242 16.36 10.21 -18.11
N GLY A 243 16.77 10.14 -16.84
CA GLY A 243 17.16 11.29 -16.03
C GLY A 243 18.68 11.49 -15.89
N PHE A 244 19.49 10.50 -16.31
CA PHE A 244 20.96 10.51 -16.26
C PHE A 244 21.53 9.90 -17.54
#